data_AF-A0A2W0A459-F1
#
_entry.id   AF-A0A2W0A459-F1
#
_cell.length_a   1.000
_cell.length_b   1.000
_cell.length_c   1.000
_cell.angle_alpha   90.00
_cell.angle_beta   90.00
_cell.angle_gamma   90.00
#
_symmetry.space_group_name_H-M   'P 1'
#
loop_
_entity.id
_entity.type
_entity.pdbx_description
1 polymer ?
#
loop_
_entity_poly.entity_id
_entity_poly.type
_entity_poly.pdbx_seq_one_letter_code
_entity_poly.pdbx_strand_id
1 'polypeptide(L)'
;MHVWKGLLVAEHSAALFDAWTTRQSLQSGNGYERNPLLKPFADSAAIYPMLQIAPIGLDFLSHRMLHSQNRFIRKTWWVPQLASTGASLWCGVRNLRVANFQR
;
A
#
# COMPACT_ATOMS: atom_id res chain seq x y z
N MET A 1 -5.46 -8.60 19.52
CA MET A 1 -5.50 -9.40 18.27
C MET A 1 -6.45 -8.82 17.22
N HIS A 2 -7.73 -8.53 17.53
CA HIS A 2 -8.71 -8.07 16.53
C HIS A 2 -8.33 -6.77 15.81
N VAL A 3 -7.80 -5.78 16.53
CA VAL A 3 -7.38 -4.50 15.93
C VAL A 3 -6.26 -4.69 14.90
N TRP A 4 -5.26 -5.52 15.22
CA TRP A 4 -4.16 -5.82 14.29
C TRP A 4 -4.65 -6.53 13.02
N LYS A 5 -5.59 -7.48 13.16
CA LYS A 5 -6.22 -8.15 12.00
C LYS A 5 -7.05 -7.17 11.16
N GLY A 6 -7.77 -6.25 11.80
CA GLY A 6 -8.53 -5.22 11.11
C GLY A 6 -7.64 -4.26 10.32
N LEU A 7 -6.53 -3.81 10.92
CA LEU A 7 -5.53 -2.98 10.25
C LEU A 7 -4.85 -3.71 9.09
N LEU A 8 -4.52 -4.99 9.25
CA LEU A 8 -3.96 -5.82 8.18
C LEU A 8 -4.91 -5.90 6.98
N VAL A 9 -6.21 -6.16 7.22
CA VAL A 9 -7.21 -6.18 6.13
C VAL A 9 -7.32 -4.80 5.48
N ALA A 10 -7.34 -3.72 6.26
CA ALA A 10 -7.44 -2.36 5.73
C ALA A 10 -6.22 -1.98 4.89
N GLU A 11 -5.01 -2.31 5.36
CA GLU A 11 -3.74 -2.01 4.70
C GLU A 11 -3.62 -2.72 3.37
N HIS A 12 -3.86 -4.03 3.33
CA HIS A 12 -3.84 -4.78 2.08
C HIS A 12 -4.94 -4.34 1.12
N SER A 13 -6.12 -3.97 1.62
CA SER A 13 -7.20 -3.44 0.78
C SER A 13 -6.80 -2.09 0.17
N ALA A 14 -6.16 -1.22 0.94
CA ALA A 14 -5.63 0.05 0.48
C ALA A 14 -4.51 -0.13 -0.55
N ALA A 15 -3.61 -1.08 -0.34
CA ALA A 15 -2.53 -1.40 -1.28
C ALA A 15 -3.07 -1.98 -2.60
N LEU A 16 -4.08 -2.84 -2.54
CA LEU A 16 -4.76 -3.34 -3.74
C LEU A 16 -5.48 -2.22 -4.50
N PHE A 17 -6.12 -1.31 -3.77
CA PHE A 17 -6.73 -0.12 -4.36
C PHE A 17 -5.68 0.77 -5.04
N ASP A 18 -4.56 1.06 -4.38
CA ASP A 18 -3.44 1.81 -4.97
C ASP A 18 -2.90 1.13 -6.24
N ALA A 19 -2.72 -0.19 -6.21
CA ALA A 19 -2.29 -0.98 -7.36
C ALA A 19 -3.28 -0.89 -8.54
N TRP A 20 -4.56 -1.07 -8.25
CA TRP A 20 -5.63 -1.03 -9.26
C TRP A 20 -5.72 0.35 -9.92
N THR A 21 -5.68 1.40 -9.11
CA THR A 21 -5.76 2.80 -9.57
C THR A 21 -4.49 3.23 -10.30
N THR A 22 -3.31 2.74 -9.90
CA THR A 22 -2.05 2.89 -10.64
C THR A 22 -2.21 2.29 -12.03
N ARG A 23 -2.70 1.04 -12.14
CA ARG A 23 -2.92 0.39 -13.43
C ARG A 23 -3.92 1.15 -14.30
N GLN A 24 -4.99 1.68 -13.71
CA GLN A 24 -5.96 2.49 -14.43
C GLN A 24 -5.36 3.80 -14.95
N SER A 25 -4.51 4.45 -14.15
CA SER A 25 -3.75 5.65 -14.55
C SER A 25 -2.80 5.37 -15.72
N LEU A 26 -2.08 4.23 -15.69
CA LEU A 26 -1.20 3.81 -16.78
C LEU A 26 -1.99 3.50 -18.06
N GLN A 27 -3.08 2.74 -17.95
CA GLN A 27 -3.92 2.35 -19.09
C GLN A 27 -4.67 3.53 -19.72
N SER A 28 -5.00 4.56 -18.93
CA SER A 28 -5.61 5.79 -19.45
C SER A 28 -4.67 6.60 -20.34
N GLY A 29 -3.36 6.31 -20.34
CA GLY A 29 -2.34 7.11 -21.04
C GLY A 29 -2.01 8.45 -20.37
N ASN A 30 -2.67 8.77 -19.24
CA ASN A 30 -2.44 10.01 -18.50
C ASN A 30 -1.31 9.90 -17.46
N GLY A 31 -0.96 8.68 -17.03
CA GLY A 31 0.11 8.41 -16.08
C GLY A 31 1.23 7.56 -16.68
N TYR A 32 2.43 7.63 -16.07
CA TYR A 32 3.55 6.74 -16.38
C TYR A 32 4.27 6.32 -15.09
N GLU A 33 4.62 5.04 -14.99
CA GLU A 33 5.34 4.50 -13.84
C GLU A 33 6.77 5.01 -13.85
N ARG A 34 7.14 5.74 -12.80
CA ARG A 34 8.47 6.37 -12.65
C ARG A 34 9.43 5.49 -11.86
N ASN A 35 8.93 4.56 -11.07
CA ASN A 35 9.76 3.71 -10.24
C ASN A 35 10.41 2.61 -11.11
N PRO A 36 11.75 2.59 -11.27
CA PRO A 36 12.43 1.60 -12.11
C PRO A 36 12.24 0.15 -11.60
N LEU A 37 11.92 -0.05 -10.33
CA LEU A 37 11.64 -1.38 -9.76
C LEU A 37 10.24 -1.87 -10.09
N LEU A 38 9.26 -0.97 -10.22
CA LEU A 38 7.87 -1.33 -10.52
C LEU A 38 7.57 -1.25 -12.02
N LYS A 39 8.34 -0.47 -12.78
CA LYS A 39 8.21 -0.30 -14.23
C LYS A 39 8.15 -1.61 -15.03
N PRO A 40 8.94 -2.67 -14.73
CA PRO A 40 8.85 -3.95 -15.43
C PRO A 40 7.52 -4.67 -15.19
N PHE A 41 6.86 -4.40 -14.07
CA PHE A 41 5.62 -5.03 -13.66
C PHE A 41 4.40 -4.16 -13.96
N ALA A 42 4.60 -2.90 -14.38
CA ALA A 42 3.56 -1.90 -14.59
C ALA A 42 2.43 -2.35 -15.53
N ASP A 43 2.77 -3.16 -16.53
CA ASP A 43 1.82 -3.69 -17.53
C ASP A 43 1.37 -5.13 -17.26
N SER A 44 1.81 -5.73 -16.15
CA SER A 44 1.55 -7.13 -15.80
C SER A 44 0.74 -7.25 -14.50
N ALA A 45 0.04 -8.37 -14.34
CA ALA A 45 -0.62 -8.72 -13.07
C ALA A 45 0.39 -8.87 -11.91
N ALA A 46 1.69 -8.95 -12.19
CA ALA A 46 2.76 -8.96 -11.21
C ALA A 46 2.90 -7.65 -10.41
N ILE A 47 2.27 -6.54 -10.83
CA ILE A 47 2.27 -5.30 -10.02
C ILE A 47 1.58 -5.49 -8.66
N TYR A 48 0.52 -6.30 -8.62
CA TYR A 48 -0.24 -6.56 -7.39
C TYR A 48 0.61 -7.24 -6.30
N PRO A 49 1.28 -8.38 -6.55
CA PRO A 49 2.14 -8.98 -5.54
C PRO A 49 3.35 -8.10 -5.19
N MET A 50 3.91 -7.32 -6.13
CA MET A 50 5.02 -6.42 -5.81
C MET A 50 4.61 -5.30 -4.85
N LEU A 51 3.44 -4.70 -5.06
CA LEU A 51 2.94 -3.63 -4.18
C LEU A 51 2.56 -4.14 -2.79
N GLN A 52 2.33 -5.45 -2.62
CA GLN A 52 2.06 -6.06 -1.31
C GLN A 52 3.33 -6.31 -0.49
N ILE A 53 4.53 -6.26 -1.08
CA ILE A 53 5.79 -6.51 -0.35
C ILE A 53 5.99 -5.49 0.78
N ALA A 54 5.73 -4.22 0.51
CA ALA A 54 5.87 -3.16 1.52
C ALA A 54 4.85 -3.33 2.67
N PRO A 55 3.54 -3.52 2.40
CA PRO A 55 2.56 -3.88 3.42
C PRO A 55 2.95 -5.08 4.28
N ILE A 56 3.36 -6.20 3.65
CA ILE A 56 3.78 -7.41 4.38
C ILE A 56 4.95 -7.11 5.32
N GLY A 57 5.91 -6.30 4.88
CA GLY A 57 7.04 -5.88 5.72
C GLY A 57 6.60 -5.05 6.92
N LEU A 58 5.64 -4.14 6.73
CA LEU A 58 5.09 -3.30 7.79
C LEU A 58 4.18 -4.08 8.75
N ASP A 59 3.44 -5.07 8.25
CA ASP A 59 2.70 -6.04 9.06
C ASP A 59 3.62 -6.85 9.95
N PHE A 60 4.72 -7.37 9.39
CA PHE A 60 5.73 -8.11 10.15
C PHE A 60 6.37 -7.24 11.23
N LEU A 61 6.75 -6.00 10.88
CA LEU A 61 7.27 -5.04 11.85
C LEU A 61 6.26 -4.76 12.96
N SER A 62 5.00 -4.50 12.59
CA SER A 62 3.91 -4.22 13.54
C SER A 62 3.64 -5.41 14.46
N HIS A 63 3.65 -6.62 13.92
CA HIS A 63 3.52 -7.85 14.70
C HIS A 63 4.69 -8.00 15.69
N ARG A 64 5.93 -7.76 15.24
CA ARG A 64 7.11 -7.78 16.11
C ARG A 64 7.06 -6.72 17.20
N MET A 65 6.56 -5.52 16.89
CA MET A 65 6.35 -4.45 17.88
C MET A 65 5.31 -4.83 18.93
N LEU A 66 4.24 -5.51 18.51
CA LEU A 66 3.16 -5.99 19.38
C LEU A 66 3.66 -6.99 20.43
N HIS A 67 4.67 -7.80 20.07
CA HIS A 67 5.31 -8.77 20.96
C HIS A 67 6.57 -8.24 21.69
N SER A 68 6.89 -6.95 21.54
CA SER A 68 8.08 -6.36 22.17
C SER A 68 7.94 -6.25 23.69
N GLN A 69 9.06 -6.46 24.40
CA GLN A 69 9.14 -6.26 25.86
C GLN A 69 9.06 -4.77 26.23
N ASN A 70 9.49 -3.87 25.32
CA ASN A 70 9.43 -2.42 25.56
C ASN A 70 7.99 -1.89 25.46
N ARG A 71 7.50 -1.29 26.55
CA ARG A 71 6.13 -0.75 26.67
C ARG A 71 5.82 0.34 25.65
N PHE A 72 6.80 1.15 25.24
CA PHE A 72 6.60 2.21 24.25
C PHE A 72 6.40 1.63 22.85
N ILE A 73 7.25 0.68 22.46
CA ILE A 73 7.17 -0.03 21.17
C ILE A 73 5.85 -0.81 21.09
N ARG A 74 5.46 -1.48 22.17
CA ARG A 74 4.18 -2.19 22.26
C ARG A 74 2.96 -1.27 22.32
N LYS A 75 3.08 0.04 22.50
CA LYS A 75 1.95 0.98 22.39
C LYS A 75 1.86 1.63 21.01
N THR A 76 2.92 1.55 20.22
CA THR A 76 3.05 2.18 18.90
C THR A 76 3.05 1.17 17.75
N TRP A 77 2.75 -0.11 18.03
CA TRP A 77 2.71 -1.17 17.03
C TRP A 77 1.77 -0.92 15.85
N TRP A 78 0.72 -0.11 16.02
CA TRP A 78 -0.27 0.20 14.98
C TRP A 78 0.22 1.26 13.99
N VAL A 79 1.29 2.00 14.33
CA VAL A 79 1.80 3.12 13.54
C VAL A 79 2.23 2.69 12.13
N PRO A 80 3.00 1.59 11.94
CA PRO A 80 3.43 1.19 10.60
C PRO A 80 2.24 0.81 9.70
N GLN A 81 1.29 -0.01 10.19
CA GLN A 81 0.12 -0.41 9.41
C GLN A 81 -0.76 0.78 9.03
N LEU A 82 -0.99 1.71 9.98
CA LEU A 82 -1.82 2.89 9.71
C LEU A 82 -1.14 3.84 8.72
N ALA A 83 0.17 4.06 8.85
CA ALA A 83 0.93 4.91 7.93
C ALA A 83 0.92 4.34 6.51
N SER A 84 1.11 3.02 6.37
CA SER A 84 1.01 2.30 5.10
C SER A 84 -0.37 2.46 4.46
N THR A 85 -1.42 2.15 5.22
CA THR A 85 -2.82 2.27 4.77
C THR A 85 -3.11 3.69 4.26
N GLY A 86 -2.74 4.71 5.05
CA GLY A 86 -2.95 6.11 4.68
C GLY A 86 -2.17 6.51 3.43
N ALA A 87 -0.91 6.08 3.31
CA ALA A 87 -0.09 6.34 2.13
C ALA A 87 -0.67 5.70 0.87
N SER A 88 -1.06 4.42 0.93
CA SER A 88 -1.67 3.71 -0.20
C SER A 88 -3.00 4.32 -0.62
N LEU A 89 -3.86 4.71 0.33
CA LEU A 89 -5.11 5.41 0.00
C LEU A 89 -4.84 6.76 -0.68
N TRP A 90 -3.90 7.54 -0.17
CA TRP A 90 -3.53 8.83 -0.77
C TRP A 90 -2.98 8.66 -2.19
N CYS A 91 -2.06 7.71 -2.38
CA CYS A 91 -1.53 7.36 -3.71
C CYS A 91 -2.65 6.91 -4.65
N GLY A 92 -3.55 6.04 -4.20
CA GLY A 92 -4.63 5.52 -5.03
C GLY A 92 -5.63 6.59 -5.46
N VAL A 93 -6.02 7.48 -4.54
CA VAL A 93 -6.89 8.64 -4.86
C VAL A 93 -6.20 9.58 -5.86
N ARG A 94 -4.91 9.85 -5.67
CA ARG A 94 -4.14 10.67 -6.60
C ARG A 94 -4.03 10.00 -7.98
N ASN A 95 -3.81 8.69 -8.03
CA ASN A 95 -3.73 7.92 -9.27
C ASN A 95 -5.06 7.90 -10.03
N LEU A 96 -6.20 7.76 -9.33
CA LEU A 96 -7.52 7.92 -9.94
C LEU A 96 -7.74 9.33 -10.51
N ARG A 97 -7.32 10.36 -9.78
CA ARG A 97 -7.41 11.74 -10.28
C ARG A 97 -6.61 11.89 -11.57
N VAL A 98 -5.41 11.31 -11.65
CA VAL A 98 -4.60 11.28 -12.88
C VAL A 98 -5.29 10.49 -14.00
N ALA A 99 -5.84 9.31 -13.68
CA ALA A 99 -6.54 8.46 -14.66
C ALA A 99 -7.74 9.18 -15.30
N ASN A 100 -8.49 9.95 -14.51
CA ASN A 100 -9.69 10.66 -14.94
C ASN A 100 -9.41 12.04 -15.57
N PHE A 101 -8.15 12.45 -15.75
CA PHE A 101 -7.86 13.66 -16.52
C PHE A 101 -8.30 13.44 -17.98
N GLN A 102 -9.32 14.16 -18.42
CA GLN A 102 -9.64 14.26 -19.84
C GLN A 102 -8.65 15.26 -20.47
N ARG A 103 -7.89 14.81 -21.47
CA ARG A 103 -7.16 15.68 -22.40
C ARG A 103 -8.11 16.23 -23.46
#